data_AF-A0A2E8U730-F1
#
_entry.id   AF-A0A2E8U730-F1
#
_cell.length_a   1.000
_cell.length_b   1.000
_cell.length_c   1.000
_cell.angle_alpha   90.00
_cell.angle_beta   90.00
_cell.angle_gamma   90.00
#
_symmetry.space_group_name_H-M   'P 1'
#
loop_
_entity.id
_entity.type
_entity.pdbx_description
1 polymer ?
#
loop_
_entity_poly.entity_id
_entity_poly.type
_entity_poly.pdbx_seq_one_letter_code
_entity_poly.pdbx_strand_id
1 'polypeptide(L)'
;LYENAEARAMVMEMAEAVQKTSAIYEDTVLHLRDLTLSGYTKAGRDELRQFIHEVNVAEHEADLVESRAAGFVFRTGQDDPLAAVHMYRVLQRLDDVANACEDAANAFLPIVYQ
;
A
#
# COMPACT_ATOMS: atom_id res chain seq x y z
N LEU A 1 -20.79 -0.24 -15.74
CA LEU A 1 -19.67 -0.98 -15.10
C LEU A 1 -19.90 -1.35 -13.63
N TYR A 2 -20.63 -0.55 -12.84
CA TYR A 2 -20.80 -0.75 -11.39
C TYR A 2 -21.46 -2.06 -10.95
N GLU A 3 -22.30 -2.67 -11.80
CA GLU A 3 -22.93 -3.96 -11.51
C GLU A 3 -22.04 -5.16 -11.88
N ASN A 4 -20.85 -4.92 -12.44
CA ASN A 4 -19.92 -6.00 -12.77
C ASN A 4 -19.28 -6.54 -11.48
N ALA A 5 -19.62 -7.78 -11.13
CA ALA A 5 -19.17 -8.42 -9.90
C ALA A 5 -17.63 -8.57 -9.83
N GLU A 6 -16.98 -8.84 -10.96
CA GLU A 6 -15.52 -8.99 -11.03
C GLU A 6 -14.81 -7.64 -10.85
N ALA A 7 -15.30 -6.58 -11.49
CA ALA A 7 -14.76 -5.23 -11.31
C ALA A 7 -14.89 -4.77 -9.85
N ARG A 8 -16.00 -5.08 -9.19
CA ARG A 8 -16.21 -4.79 -7.76
C ARG A 8 -15.28 -5.62 -6.88
N ALA A 9 -15.11 -6.90 -7.18
CA ALA A 9 -14.21 -7.78 -6.43
C ALA A 9 -12.76 -7.28 -6.51
N MET A 10 -12.31 -6.81 -7.68
CA MET A 10 -10.97 -6.24 -7.84
C MET A 10 -10.78 -4.93 -7.07
N VAL A 11 -11.79 -4.08 -6.96
CA VAL A 11 -11.73 -2.88 -6.09
C VAL A 11 -11.62 -3.28 -4.61
N MET A 12 -12.33 -4.33 -4.19
CA MET A 12 -12.21 -4.84 -2.82
C MET A 12 -10.83 -5.46 -2.56
N GLU A 13 -10.29 -6.19 -3.52
CA GLU A 13 -8.92 -6.73 -3.45
C GLU A 13 -7.89 -5.61 -3.29
N MET A 14 -8.04 -4.50 -4.01
CA MET A 14 -7.20 -3.31 -3.84
C MET A 14 -7.32 -2.74 -2.43
N ALA A 15 -8.53 -2.65 -1.88
CA ALA A 15 -8.74 -2.17 -0.51
C ALA A 15 -8.09 -3.09 0.55
N GLU A 16 -8.12 -4.40 0.34
CA GLU A 16 -7.45 -5.38 1.22
C GLU A 16 -5.93 -5.27 1.14
N ALA A 17 -5.37 -5.08 -0.05
CA ALA A 17 -3.94 -4.86 -0.24
C ALA A 17 -3.46 -3.58 0.47
N VAL A 18 -4.19 -2.48 0.30
CA VAL A 18 -3.89 -1.20 0.98
C VAL A 18 -4.04 -1.31 2.49
N GLN A 19 -5.06 -2.03 2.98
CA GLN A 19 -5.21 -2.30 4.41
C GLN A 19 -4.00 -3.05 4.96
N LYS A 20 -3.49 -4.06 4.25
CA LYS A 20 -2.29 -4.80 4.64
C LYS A 20 -1.07 -3.87 4.73
N THR A 21 -0.83 -3.03 3.73
CA THR A 21 0.28 -2.06 3.74
C THR A 21 0.17 -1.10 4.92
N SER A 22 -1.03 -0.57 5.18
CA SER A 22 -1.27 0.33 6.31
C SER A 22 -1.07 -0.34 7.67
N ALA A 23 -1.44 -1.62 7.82
CA ALA A 23 -1.22 -2.37 9.05
C ALA A 23 0.27 -2.62 9.33
N ILE A 24 1.04 -2.99 8.30
CA ILE A 24 2.50 -3.17 8.44
C ILE A 24 3.17 -1.83 8.79
N TYR A 25 2.70 -0.72 8.22
CA TYR A 25 3.18 0.61 8.57
C TYR A 25 2.86 0.99 10.02
N GLU A 26 1.67 0.64 10.54
CA GLU A 26 1.33 0.84 11.95
C GLU A 26 2.32 0.11 12.87
N ASP A 27 2.62 -1.16 12.58
CA ASP A 27 3.63 -1.95 13.30
C ASP A 27 5.02 -1.32 13.20
N THR A 28 5.38 -0.79 12.03
CA THR A 28 6.64 -0.07 11.80
C THR A 28 6.78 1.15 12.73
N VAL A 29 5.70 1.93 12.90
CA VAL A 29 5.67 3.10 13.78
C VAL A 29 5.74 2.69 15.26
N LEU A 30 5.06 1.61 15.66
CA LEU A 30 5.17 1.06 17.01
C LEU A 30 6.61 0.62 17.32
N HIS A 31 7.27 -0.02 16.35
CA HIS A 31 8.65 -0.45 16.50
C HIS A 31 9.63 0.73 16.57
N LEU A 32 9.41 1.79 15.78
CA LEU A 32 10.17 3.03 15.89
C LEU A 32 10.07 3.63 17.29
N ARG A 33 8.87 3.68 17.90
CA ARG A 33 8.69 4.14 19.28
C ARG A 33 9.56 3.32 20.23
N ASP A 34 9.51 2.00 20.15
CA ASP A 34 10.24 1.13 21.07
C ASP A 34 11.77 1.25 20.87
N LEU A 35 12.23 1.48 19.64
CA LEU A 35 13.63 1.80 19.34
C LEU A 35 14.08 3.09 20.04
N THR A 36 13.25 4.14 20.03
CA THR A 36 13.59 5.42 20.68
C THR A 36 13.67 5.28 22.21
N LEU A 37 12.87 4.40 22.80
CA LEU A 37 12.88 4.10 24.25
C LEU A 37 14.03 3.19 24.67
N SER A 38 14.51 2.33 23.78
CA SER A 38 15.62 1.39 24.04
C SER A 38 17.01 1.98 23.79
N GLY A 39 17.11 3.24 23.37
CA GLY A 39 18.38 3.91 23.12
C GLY A 39 19.06 3.52 21.80
N TYR A 40 18.28 3.20 20.77
CA TYR A 40 18.78 2.87 19.43
C TYR A 40 19.75 1.68 19.43
N THR A 41 19.31 0.54 19.97
CA THR A 41 20.12 -0.68 19.91
C THR A 41 20.33 -1.13 18.46
N LYS A 42 21.41 -1.89 18.21
CA LYS A 42 21.66 -2.46 16.88
C LYS A 42 20.52 -3.38 16.44
N ALA A 43 20.08 -4.28 17.32
CA ALA A 43 18.99 -5.21 17.03
C ALA A 43 17.70 -4.47 16.65
N GLY A 44 17.32 -3.43 17.42
CA GLY A 44 16.12 -2.65 17.10
C GLY A 44 16.22 -1.88 15.78
N ARG A 45 17.42 -1.44 15.36
CA ARG A 45 17.65 -0.86 14.02
C ARG A 45 17.50 -1.89 12.90
N ASP A 46 18.02 -3.10 13.12
CA ASP A 46 17.90 -4.20 12.15
C ASP A 46 16.43 -4.61 11.98
N GLU A 47 15.67 -4.70 13.08
CA GLU A 47 14.22 -4.94 13.08
C GLU A 47 13.44 -3.81 12.39
N LEU A 48 13.76 -2.54 12.68
CA LEU A 48 13.12 -1.40 12.00
C LEU A 48 13.37 -1.43 10.49
N ARG A 49 14.59 -1.81 10.07
CA ARG A 49 14.92 -1.96 8.65
C ARG A 49 14.07 -3.05 7.98
N GLN A 50 13.84 -4.15 8.68
CA GLN A 50 13.00 -5.24 8.19
C GLN A 50 11.55 -4.78 8.01
N PHE A 51 11.00 -4.04 8.98
CA PHE A 51 9.65 -3.46 8.85
C PHE A 51 9.54 -2.50 7.66
N ILE A 52 10.52 -1.60 7.45
CA ILE A 52 10.52 -0.71 6.29
C ILE A 52 10.51 -1.52 4.98
N HIS A 53 11.32 -2.59 4.90
CA HIS A 53 11.33 -3.47 3.74
C HIS A 53 9.96 -4.14 3.51
N GLU A 54 9.29 -4.58 4.56
CA GLU A 54 7.97 -5.21 4.48
C GLU A 54 6.89 -4.24 4.00
N VAL A 55 6.94 -2.96 4.41
CA VAL A 55 6.04 -1.93 3.87
C VAL A 55 6.25 -1.79 2.36
N ASN A 56 7.50 -1.68 1.90
CA ASN A 56 7.80 -1.52 0.46
C ASN A 56 7.39 -2.75 -0.36
N VAL A 57 7.50 -3.96 0.20
CA VAL A 57 7.00 -5.17 -0.47
C VAL A 57 5.47 -5.15 -0.56
N ALA A 58 4.78 -4.73 0.50
CA ALA A 58 3.33 -4.66 0.52
C ALA A 58 2.76 -3.57 -0.38
N GLU A 59 3.41 -2.40 -0.46
CA GLU A 59 3.09 -1.35 -1.42
C GLU A 59 3.25 -1.87 -2.85
N HIS A 60 4.37 -2.53 -3.17
CA HIS A 60 4.56 -3.09 -4.51
C HIS A 60 3.50 -4.15 -4.88
N GLU A 61 3.06 -4.95 -3.91
CA GLU A 61 1.94 -5.88 -4.10
C GLU A 61 0.62 -5.14 -4.40
N ALA A 62 0.34 -4.02 -3.72
CA ALA A 62 -0.83 -3.18 -3.97
C ALA A 62 -0.80 -2.56 -5.38
N ASP A 63 0.37 -2.08 -5.81
CA ASP A 63 0.67 -1.58 -7.15
C ASP A 63 0.29 -2.59 -8.25
N LEU A 64 0.66 -3.86 -8.04
CA LEU A 64 0.33 -4.97 -8.95
C LEU A 64 -1.18 -5.26 -9.00
N VAL A 65 -1.87 -5.11 -7.87
CA VAL A 65 -3.34 -5.25 -7.79
C VAL A 65 -4.01 -4.09 -8.54
N GLU A 66 -3.56 -2.86 -8.33
CA GLU A 66 -4.08 -1.66 -9.01
C GLU A 66 -3.96 -1.79 -10.53
N SER A 67 -2.75 -2.13 -11.02
CA SER A 67 -2.47 -2.31 -12.44
C SER A 67 -3.39 -3.36 -13.09
N ARG A 68 -3.57 -4.51 -12.43
CA ARG A 68 -4.48 -5.57 -12.90
C ARG A 68 -5.94 -5.10 -12.93
N ALA A 69 -6.39 -4.45 -11.85
CA ALA A 69 -7.76 -3.96 -11.72
C ALA A 69 -8.08 -2.86 -12.74
N ALA A 70 -7.16 -1.90 -12.93
CA ALA A 70 -7.26 -0.85 -13.92
C ALA A 70 -7.38 -1.44 -15.34
N GLY A 71 -6.52 -2.42 -15.67
CA GLY A 71 -6.59 -3.13 -16.94
C GLY A 71 -7.94 -3.80 -17.17
N PHE A 72 -8.54 -4.42 -16.15
CA PHE A 72 -9.87 -5.01 -16.24
C PHE A 72 -10.96 -3.96 -16.43
N VAL A 73 -10.96 -2.91 -15.60
CA VAL A 73 -11.93 -1.79 -15.64
C VAL A 73 -11.96 -1.13 -17.02
N PHE A 74 -10.80 -0.84 -17.62
CA PHE A 74 -10.73 -0.21 -18.94
C PHE A 74 -11.13 -1.15 -20.08
N ARG A 75 -10.78 -2.44 -20.02
CA ARG A 75 -11.21 -3.41 -21.05
C ARG A 75 -12.72 -3.63 -21.03
N THR A 76 -13.31 -3.76 -19.84
CA THR A 76 -14.73 -4.10 -19.67
C THR A 76 -15.63 -2.87 -19.72
N GLY A 77 -15.08 -1.67 -19.51
CA GLY A 77 -15.81 -0.40 -19.49
C GLY A 77 -15.86 0.35 -20.81
N GLN A 78 -15.52 -0.26 -21.95
CA GLN A 78 -15.47 0.42 -23.26
C GLN A 78 -16.80 1.08 -23.65
N ASP A 79 -17.92 0.42 -23.35
CA ASP A 79 -19.27 0.93 -23.64
C ASP A 79 -19.79 1.91 -22.58
N ASP A 80 -19.07 2.09 -21.48
CA ASP A 80 -19.39 3.01 -20.38
C ASP A 80 -18.12 3.71 -19.84
N PRO A 81 -17.52 4.62 -20.65
CA PRO A 81 -16.20 5.18 -20.34
C PRO A 81 -16.18 6.02 -19.06
N LEU A 82 -17.30 6.68 -18.73
CA LEU A 82 -17.40 7.46 -17.48
C LEU A 82 -17.35 6.54 -16.26
N ALA A 83 -18.07 5.42 -16.26
CA ALA A 83 -17.97 4.48 -15.14
C ALA A 83 -16.57 3.87 -15.02
N ALA A 84 -15.91 3.58 -16.15
CA ALA A 84 -14.53 3.09 -16.17
C ALA A 84 -13.56 4.09 -15.49
N VAL A 85 -13.63 5.37 -15.88
CA VAL A 85 -12.81 6.43 -15.27
C VAL A 85 -13.10 6.60 -13.79
N HIS A 86 -14.37 6.53 -13.38
CA HIS A 86 -14.73 6.65 -11.96
C HIS A 86 -14.22 5.47 -11.13
N MET A 87 -14.32 4.24 -11.62
CA MET A 87 -13.78 3.07 -10.92
C MET A 87 -12.26 3.13 -10.85
N TYR A 88 -11.59 3.51 -11.94
CA TYR A 88 -10.14 3.68 -11.94
C TYR A 88 -9.70 4.74 -10.92
N ARG A 89 -10.41 5.88 -10.83
CA ARG A 89 -10.13 6.89 -9.81
C ARG A 89 -10.23 6.36 -8.38
N VAL A 90 -11.11 5.40 -8.10
CA VAL A 90 -11.16 4.78 -6.77
C VAL A 90 -9.91 3.95 -6.51
N LEU A 91 -9.45 3.17 -7.49
CA LEU A 91 -8.20 2.40 -7.40
C LEU A 91 -7.01 3.32 -7.13
N GLN A 92 -6.87 4.41 -7.88
CA GLN A 92 -5.79 5.39 -7.68
C GLN A 92 -5.81 6.02 -6.28
N ARG A 93 -7.00 6.26 -5.71
CA ARG A 93 -7.11 6.85 -4.36
C ARG A 93 -6.81 5.86 -3.25
N LEU A 94 -7.02 4.57 -3.50
CA LEU A 94 -6.56 3.51 -2.61
C LEU A 94 -5.03 3.41 -2.69
N ASP A 95 -4.48 3.44 -3.90
CA ASP A 95 -3.04 3.42 -4.15
C ASP A 95 -2.29 4.58 -3.45
N ASP A 96 -2.82 5.81 -3.56
CA ASP A 96 -2.29 6.99 -2.86
C ASP A 96 -2.05 6.73 -1.35
N VAL A 97 -2.85 5.87 -0.70
CA VAL A 97 -2.69 5.52 0.71
C VAL A 97 -1.53 4.54 0.95
N ALA A 98 -1.37 3.52 0.10
CA ALA A 98 -0.24 2.60 0.19
C ALA A 98 1.09 3.34 -0.04
N ASN A 99 1.13 4.22 -1.04
CA ASN A 99 2.30 5.04 -1.36
C ASN A 99 2.65 5.98 -0.19
N ALA A 100 1.65 6.57 0.47
CA ALA A 100 1.89 7.39 1.65
C ALA A 100 2.47 6.59 2.83
N CYS A 101 2.08 5.32 2.99
CA CYS A 101 2.67 4.45 4.01
C CYS A 101 4.14 4.13 3.68
N GLU A 102 4.43 3.84 2.40
CA GLU A 102 5.78 3.58 1.92
C GLU A 102 6.71 4.78 2.10
N ASP A 103 6.29 5.96 1.63
CA ASP A 103 7.01 7.22 1.79
C ASP A 103 7.32 7.50 3.27
N ALA A 104 6.33 7.29 4.15
CA ALA A 104 6.49 7.54 5.57
C ALA A 104 7.41 6.51 6.25
N ALA A 105 7.40 5.23 5.83
CA ALA A 105 8.34 4.23 6.31
C ALA A 105 9.78 4.52 5.83
N ASN A 106 9.92 4.87 4.54
CA ASN A 106 11.20 5.20 3.93
C ASN A 106 11.84 6.46 4.53
N ALA A 107 11.06 7.37 5.12
CA ALA A 107 11.58 8.49 5.89
C ALA A 107 12.42 8.06 7.12
N PHE A 108 12.29 6.80 7.58
CA PHE A 108 13.07 6.25 8.69
C PHE A 108 14.41 5.65 8.27
N LEU A 109 14.70 5.53 6.97
CA LEU A 109 15.97 4.95 6.46
C LEU A 109 17.23 5.61 7.06
N PRO A 110 17.30 6.93 7.29
CA PRO A 110 18.47 7.54 7.93
C PRO A 110 18.74 7.04 9.35
N ILE A 111 17.75 6.47 10.06
CA ILE A 111 17.91 5.94 11.42
C ILE A 111 18.60 4.57 11.37
N VAL A 112 18.33 3.77 10.34
CA VAL A 112 18.81 2.38 10.26
C VAL A 112 20.15 2.21 9.54
N TYR A 113 20.64 3.24 8.84
CA TYR A 113 21.95 3.24 8.14
C TYR A 113 23.04 4.08 8.83
N GLN A 114 22.80 4.54 10.06
CA GLN A 114 23.80 5.21 10.91
C GLN A 114 24.73 4.24 11.63
#